data_AF-A0A2I0EM62-F1
#
_entry.id   AF-A0A2I0EM62-F1
#
_cell.length_a   1.000
_cell.length_b   1.000
_cell.length_c   1.000
_cell.angle_alpha   90.00
_cell.angle_beta   90.00
_cell.angle_gamma   90.00
#
_symmetry.space_group_name_H-M   'P 1'
#
loop_
_entity.id
_entity.type
_entity.pdbx_description
1 polymer ?
#
loop_
_entity_poly.entity_id
_entity_poly.type
_entity_poly.pdbx_seq_one_letter_code
_entity_poly.pdbx_strand_id
1 'polypeptide(L)'
;MWGFYKFMYPRAPKSMMPKKGDVTTPRQCDFCGNSLAEYRGVLESTPTLESNSSNNIAAPKKLFFCNYEHQADFHAGKTYQADA
;
A
#
# COMPACT_ATOMS: atom_id res chain seq x y z
N MET A 1 25.87 -30.49 1.86
CA MET A 1 25.48 -29.43 2.81
C MET A 1 24.50 -28.41 2.20
N TRP A 2 23.43 -28.84 1.49
CA TRP A 2 22.46 -27.90 0.87
C TRP A 2 21.00 -28.25 1.19
N GLY A 3 20.69 -29.55 1.39
CA GLY A 3 19.35 -30.02 1.77
C GLY A 3 18.86 -29.49 3.13
N PHE A 4 19.72 -29.49 4.16
CA PHE A 4 19.36 -28.98 5.50
C PHE A 4 19.05 -27.47 5.51
N TYR A 5 19.78 -26.68 4.72
CA TYR A 5 19.55 -25.25 4.61
C TYR A 5 18.18 -24.93 4.01
N LYS A 6 17.74 -25.70 3.01
CA LYS A 6 16.40 -25.56 2.40
C LYS A 6 15.26 -25.95 3.34
N PHE A 7 15.52 -26.84 4.31
CA PHE A 7 14.56 -27.22 5.35
C PHE A 7 14.44 -26.16 6.44
N MET A 8 15.57 -25.61 6.89
CA MET A 8 15.61 -24.55 7.91
C MET A 8 15.11 -23.20 7.38
N TYR A 9 15.26 -22.95 6.08
CA TYR A 9 14.80 -21.74 5.40
C TYR A 9 13.85 -22.11 4.25
N PRO A 10 12.64 -22.61 4.57
CA PRO A 10 11.66 -22.91 3.55
C PRO A 10 11.30 -21.60 2.82
N ARG A 11 11.22 -21.67 1.49
CA ARG A 11 10.76 -20.52 0.70
C ARG A 11 9.37 -20.12 1.16
N ALA A 12 9.10 -18.81 1.19
CA ALA A 12 7.78 -18.29 1.48
C ALA A 12 6.71 -18.96 0.59
N PRO A 13 5.51 -19.24 1.13
CA PRO A 13 4.45 -19.91 0.41
C PRO A 13 4.07 -19.12 -0.86
N LYS A 14 3.87 -19.84 -1.97
CA LYS A 14 3.60 -19.24 -3.29
C LYS A 14 2.33 -18.39 -3.35
N SER A 15 1.40 -18.57 -2.41
CA SER A 15 0.21 -17.73 -2.25
C SER A 15 0.55 -16.28 -1.95
N MET A 16 1.71 -16.04 -1.34
CA MET A 16 2.20 -14.72 -0.99
C MET A 16 3.00 -14.08 -2.13
N MET A 17 3.29 -14.78 -3.24
CA MET A 17 4.03 -14.19 -4.36
C MET A 17 3.11 -13.34 -5.26
N PRO A 18 3.65 -12.32 -5.95
CA PRO A 18 2.89 -11.55 -6.95
C PRO A 18 2.35 -12.50 -8.03
N LYS A 19 1.08 -12.35 -8.36
CA LYS A 19 0.43 -13.07 -9.45
C LYS A 19 0.72 -12.35 -10.76
N LYS A 20 0.58 -13.07 -11.88
CA LYS A 20 0.72 -12.47 -13.22
C LYS A 20 -0.38 -11.40 -13.39
N GLY A 21 0.01 -10.14 -13.51
CA GLY A 21 -0.89 -8.99 -13.62
C GLY A 21 -0.86 -8.04 -12.42
N ASP A 22 -0.20 -8.43 -11.33
CA ASP A 22 -0.04 -7.55 -10.17
C ASP A 22 1.00 -6.46 -10.45
N VAL A 23 0.68 -5.23 -10.05
CA VAL A 23 1.60 -4.10 -10.17
C VAL A 23 2.66 -4.22 -9.06
N THR A 24 3.90 -4.47 -9.46
CA THR A 24 5.04 -4.64 -8.54
C THR A 24 5.77 -3.34 -8.26
N THR A 25 5.36 -2.23 -8.88
CA THR A 25 5.99 -0.93 -8.67
C THR A 25 5.86 -0.50 -7.22
N PRO A 26 6.96 -0.05 -6.58
CA PRO A 26 6.89 0.49 -5.24
C PRO A 26 6.16 1.84 -5.24
N ARG A 27 5.27 2.03 -4.27
CA ARG A 27 4.62 3.30 -3.93
C ARG A 27 4.86 3.64 -2.47
N GLN A 28 4.84 4.93 -2.16
CA GLN A 28 4.94 5.42 -0.79
C GLN A 28 3.56 5.48 -0.16
N CYS A 29 3.46 4.99 1.06
CA CYS A 29 2.22 5.14 1.83
C CYS A 29 2.01 6.60 2.25
N ASP A 30 0.84 7.16 1.98
CA ASP A 30 0.50 8.55 2.33
C ASP A 30 0.36 8.79 3.84
N PHE A 31 0.24 7.72 4.64
CA PHE A 31 0.15 7.80 6.10
C PHE A 31 1.51 7.63 6.79
N CYS A 32 2.23 6.53 6.53
CA CYS A 32 3.48 6.21 7.23
C CYS A 32 4.76 6.52 6.43
N GLY A 33 4.65 6.87 5.14
CA GLY A 33 5.79 7.16 4.28
C GLY A 33 6.64 5.95 3.90
N ASN A 34 6.23 4.72 4.22
CA ASN A 34 6.97 3.51 3.86
C ASN A 34 6.71 3.10 2.40
N SER A 35 7.76 2.59 1.73
CA SER A 35 7.67 2.12 0.36
C SER A 35 7.20 0.67 0.31
N LEU A 36 6.04 0.42 -0.29
CA LEU A 36 5.49 -0.92 -0.48
C LEU A 36 5.15 -1.15 -1.95
N ALA A 37 5.28 -2.39 -2.41
CA ALA A 37 4.80 -2.74 -3.75
C ALA A 37 3.27 -2.61 -3.81
N GLU A 38 2.76 -2.07 -4.91
CA GLU A 38 1.34 -1.73 -5.07
C GLU A 38 0.40 -2.92 -4.78
N TYR A 39 0.78 -4.13 -5.20
CA TYR A 39 0.01 -5.36 -4.93
C TYR A 39 -0.16 -5.74 -3.45
N ARG A 40 0.61 -5.14 -2.55
CA ARG A 40 0.56 -5.40 -1.10
C ARG A 40 -0.29 -4.39 -0.33
N GLY A 41 -0.52 -3.23 -0.93
CA GLY A 41 -1.21 -2.13 -0.26
C GLY A 41 -2.65 -1.95 -0.74
N VAL A 42 -3.28 -0.94 -0.18
CA VAL A 42 -4.62 -0.48 -0.56
C VAL A 42 -4.47 0.77 -1.40
N LEU A 43 -4.99 0.74 -2.63
CA LEU A 43 -5.10 1.91 -3.49
C LEU A 43 -6.50 2.51 -3.34
N GLU A 44 -6.55 3.76 -2.98
CA GLU A 44 -7.76 4.55 -3.00
C GLU A 44 -7.68 5.53 -4.18
N SER A 45 -8.39 5.20 -5.26
CA SER A 45 -8.72 6.18 -6.28
C SER A 45 -10.08 6.75 -5.95
N THR A 46 -10.13 7.94 -5.36
CA THR A 46 -11.40 8.66 -5.25
C THR A 46 -11.79 9.11 -6.65
N PRO A 47 -12.89 8.62 -7.25
CA PRO A 47 -13.46 9.30 -8.39
C PRO A 47 -14.00 10.62 -7.82
N THR A 48 -13.38 11.73 -8.17
CA THR A 48 -13.88 13.06 -7.82
C THR A 48 -15.25 13.25 -8.50
N LEU A 49 -16.31 12.81 -7.84
CA LEU A 49 -17.63 13.43 -7.90
C LEU A 49 -17.68 14.53 -6.84
N GLU A 50 -16.68 15.41 -6.81
CA GLU A 50 -16.82 16.71 -6.16
C GLU A 50 -17.41 17.69 -7.17
N SER A 51 -18.71 17.54 -7.40
CA SER A 51 -19.55 18.65 -7.82
C SER A 51 -19.71 19.55 -6.61
N ASN A 52 -18.75 20.45 -6.37
CA ASN A 52 -18.98 21.80 -5.85
C ASN A 52 -17.65 22.50 -5.51
N SER A 53 -17.40 23.54 -6.30
CA SER A 53 -16.70 24.77 -5.89
C SER A 53 -15.18 24.86 -6.07
N SER A 54 -14.86 25.89 -6.86
CA SER A 54 -13.57 26.51 -7.12
C SER A 54 -12.70 25.83 -8.17
N ASN A 55 -12.39 26.63 -9.20
CA ASN A 55 -11.68 26.29 -10.42
C ASN A 55 -10.20 25.94 -10.16
N ASN A 56 -9.93 24.79 -9.57
CA ASN A 56 -8.63 24.14 -9.63
C ASN A 56 -8.86 22.68 -10.03
N ILE A 57 -8.42 22.31 -11.24
CA ILE A 57 -8.46 20.94 -11.74
C ILE A 57 -7.43 20.15 -10.92
N ALA A 58 -7.83 19.73 -9.72
CA ALA A 58 -7.03 18.83 -8.90
C ALA A 58 -7.02 17.48 -9.61
N ALA A 59 -5.86 17.06 -10.11
CA ALA A 59 -5.65 15.73 -10.66
C ALA A 59 -6.24 14.67 -9.70
N PRO A 60 -6.77 13.55 -10.22
CA PRO A 60 -7.31 12.48 -9.37
C PRO A 60 -6.23 12.06 -8.37
N LYS A 61 -6.43 12.41 -7.09
CA LYS A 61 -5.48 12.07 -6.04
C LYS A 61 -5.63 10.58 -5.75
N LYS A 62 -4.68 9.79 -6.26
CA LYS A 62 -4.57 8.36 -5.92
C LYS A 62 -3.80 8.26 -4.61
N LEU A 63 -4.50 7.95 -3.53
CA LEU A 63 -3.89 7.70 -2.24
C LEU A 63 -3.49 6.22 -2.15
N PHE A 64 -2.37 5.93 -1.49
CA PHE A 64 -1.86 4.58 -1.29
C PHE A 64 -1.56 4.33 0.19
N PHE A 65 -2.01 3.18 0.68
CA PHE A 65 -1.85 2.78 2.07
C PHE A 65 -1.25 1.38 2.19
N CYS A 66 -0.43 1.13 3.22
CA CYS A 66 0.13 -0.21 3.44
C CYS A 66 -0.92 -1.24 3.85
N ASN A 67 -1.95 -0.84 4.59
CA ASN A 67 -3.04 -1.68 5.10
C ASN A 67 -4.30 -0.82 5.33
N TYR A 68 -5.45 -1.46 5.56
CA TYR A 68 -6.72 -0.79 5.90
C TYR A 68 -6.66 0.02 7.20
N GLU A 69 -5.82 -0.37 8.16
CA GLU A 69 -5.64 0.38 9.40
C GLU A 69 -5.01 1.75 9.13
N HIS A 70 -3.95 1.81 8.31
CA HIS A 70 -3.31 3.06 7.90
C HIS A 70 -4.27 3.95 7.11
N GLN A 71 -5.12 3.36 6.27
CA GLN A 71 -6.16 4.09 5.57
C GLN A 71 -7.16 4.70 6.57
N ALA A 72 -7.68 3.91 7.51
CA ALA A 72 -8.63 4.39 8.51
C ALA A 72 -8.03 5.47 9.41
N ASP A 73 -6.78 5.33 9.82
CA ASP A 73 -6.08 6.30 10.66
C ASP A 73 -5.78 7.62 9.93
N PHE A 74 -5.45 7.53 8.64
CA PHE A 74 -5.30 8.72 7.78
C PHE A 74 -6.62 9.49 7.66
N HIS A 75 -7.72 8.79 7.41
CA HIS A 75 -9.06 9.41 7.34
C HIS A 75 -9.56 9.90 8.70
N ALA A 76 -9.10 9.29 9.80
CA ALA A 76 -9.36 9.77 11.16
C ALA A 76 -8.50 10.99 11.54
N GLY A 77 -7.60 11.46 10.66
CA GLY A 77 -6.72 12.60 10.91
C GLY A 77 -5.64 12.33 11.96
N LYS A 78 -5.30 11.06 12.19
CA LYS A 78 -4.21 10.70 13.10
C LYS A 78 -2.86 10.99 12.44
N THR A 79 -1.81 11.02 13.26
CA THR A 79 -0.43 11.03 12.77
C THR A 79 0.17 9.65 13.00
N TYR A 80 0.94 9.16 12.03
CA TYR A 80 1.63 7.90 12.19
C TYR A 80 2.67 7.99 13.32
N GLN A 81 2.55 7.12 14.31
CA GLN A 81 3.56 6.90 15.33
C GLN A 81 4.19 5.54 15.01
N ALA A 82 5.48 5.52 14.66
CA ALA A 82 6.20 4.27 14.58
C ALA A 82 6.39 3.78 16.02
N ASP A 83 5.68 2.73 16.42
CA ASP A 83 5.93 2.08 17.71
C ASP A 83 7.41 1.66 17.74
N ALA A 84 8.16 2.27 18.67
CA ALA A 84 9.62 2.17 18.77
C ALA A 84 10.11 0.84 19.35
#